data_AF-A0A2M8R077-F1
#
_entry.id   AF-A0A2M8R077-F1
#
_cell.length_a   1.000
_cell.length_b   1.000
_cell.length_c   1.000
_cell.angle_alpha   90.00
_cell.angle_beta   90.00
_cell.angle_gamma   90.00
#
_symmetry.space_group_name_H-M   'P 1'
#
loop_
_entity.id
_entity.type
_entity.pdbx_description
1 polymer ?
#
loop_
_entity_poly.entity_id
_entity_poly.type
_entity_poly.pdbx_seq_one_letter_code
_entity_poly.pdbx_strand_id
1 'polypeptide(L)'
;MRLQALFMAAIFAAVAALSAGAPAGTTPVDVSAALSDLMTRLQLQHAKLWFAGKLSNWSLASYEIQHIEANLEAAGKLMPAPLRIDPAKDQLRAVRQAIQQKNVPAFTKAYSALTNECNSCHRAGGYASITIQVPVRPPVTNQLFVDQVTEGRALAHASCGPCHIVEDAAKESPASRPPAPSFLEIVNRPSFSADDIRQFLTSSHRRLGPDQAMPNPRLAEYQVDEIVAYLETLRAGPLH
;
A
#
# COMPACT_ATOMS: atom_id res chain seq x y z
N MET A 1 76.90 9.04 -48.11
CA MET A 1 77.67 10.04 -47.32
C MET A 1 76.70 10.61 -46.29
N ARG A 2 76.83 10.18 -45.02
CA ARG A 2 77.37 10.99 -43.89
C ARG A 2 76.30 11.97 -43.39
N LEU A 3 75.65 11.75 -42.25
CA LEU A 3 76.07 12.04 -40.86
C LEU A 3 74.76 11.82 -40.02
N GLN A 4 74.68 11.47 -38.74
CA GLN A 4 75.61 11.34 -37.61
C GLN A 4 74.81 10.78 -36.42
N ALA A 5 75.52 10.34 -35.39
CA ALA A 5 75.05 9.55 -34.28
C ALA A 5 74.63 10.38 -33.04
N LEU A 6 73.74 9.80 -32.24
CA LEU A 6 73.75 9.71 -30.76
C LEU A 6 73.27 10.86 -29.83
N PHE A 7 72.61 10.38 -28.75
CA PHE A 7 72.46 10.90 -27.37
C PHE A 7 71.57 12.14 -27.10
N MET A 8 70.45 11.98 -26.38
CA MET A 8 70.40 12.07 -24.91
C MET A 8 68.95 11.93 -24.39
N ALA A 9 68.83 11.32 -23.21
CA ALA A 9 67.59 11.16 -22.47
C ALA A 9 67.07 12.49 -21.89
N ALA A 10 65.74 12.64 -21.83
CA ALA A 10 65.09 13.52 -20.86
C ALA A 10 63.78 12.86 -20.40
N ILE A 11 63.84 12.34 -19.18
CA ILE A 11 62.70 11.90 -18.37
C ILE A 11 61.86 13.15 -18.07
N PHE A 12 60.62 13.21 -18.56
CA PHE A 12 59.60 14.07 -17.97
C PHE A 12 58.51 13.20 -17.38
N ALA A 13 58.58 13.06 -16.05
CA ALA A 13 57.48 12.57 -15.24
C ALA A 13 56.34 13.59 -15.30
N ALA A 14 55.31 13.31 -16.10
CA ALA A 14 54.05 14.06 -16.03
C ALA A 14 53.19 13.45 -14.93
N VAL A 15 53.08 14.20 -13.85
CA VAL A 15 52.23 13.96 -12.68
C VAL A 15 50.80 13.65 -13.13
N ALA A 16 50.27 12.52 -12.66
CA ALA A 16 48.85 12.22 -12.70
C ALA A 16 48.09 13.25 -11.84
N ALA A 17 47.46 14.23 -12.49
CA ALA A 17 46.43 15.02 -11.85
C ALA A 17 45.18 14.13 -11.74
N LEU A 18 44.96 13.58 -10.54
CA LEU A 18 43.67 13.03 -10.14
C LEU A 18 42.66 14.18 -10.21
N SER A 19 41.91 14.27 -11.31
CA SER A 19 40.74 15.14 -11.36
C SER A 19 39.70 14.54 -10.41
N ALA A 20 39.61 15.11 -9.21
CA ALA A 20 38.46 14.92 -8.35
C ALA A 20 37.25 15.42 -9.14
N GLY A 21 36.43 14.49 -9.63
CA GLY A 21 35.22 14.80 -10.38
C GLY A 21 34.34 15.74 -9.57
N ALA A 22 34.15 16.96 -10.07
CA ALA A 22 33.05 17.81 -9.64
C ALA A 22 31.73 17.02 -9.81
N PRO A 23 30.72 17.21 -8.95
CA PRO A 23 29.44 16.54 -9.13
C PRO A 23 28.90 16.92 -10.51
N ALA A 24 28.68 15.92 -11.36
CA ALA A 24 28.07 16.13 -12.67
C ALA A 24 26.73 16.82 -12.47
N GLY A 25 26.57 18.04 -13.00
CA GLY A 25 25.31 18.75 -12.98
C GLY A 25 24.24 17.93 -13.71
N THR A 26 23.03 17.86 -13.15
CA THR A 26 21.89 17.16 -13.75
C THR A 26 21.57 17.73 -15.13
N THR A 27 21.51 16.88 -16.15
CA THR A 27 21.20 17.31 -17.52
C THR A 27 19.68 17.43 -17.74
N PRO A 28 19.21 18.16 -18.75
CA PRO A 28 17.79 18.22 -19.10
C PRO A 28 17.16 16.84 -19.40
N VAL A 29 17.95 15.90 -19.93
CA VAL A 29 17.52 14.52 -20.19
C VAL A 29 17.26 13.79 -18.87
N ASP A 30 18.13 13.97 -17.87
CA ASP A 30 17.97 13.36 -16.54
C ASP A 30 16.73 13.88 -15.82
N VAL A 31 16.44 15.19 -15.93
CA VAL A 31 15.24 15.82 -15.37
C VAL A 31 13.97 15.24 -16.01
N SER A 32 13.96 15.08 -17.33
CA SER A 32 12.83 14.48 -18.05
C SER A 32 12.60 13.02 -17.66
N ALA A 33 13.67 12.23 -17.49
CA ALA A 33 13.56 10.84 -17.06
C ALA A 33 13.00 10.74 -15.64
N ALA A 34 13.56 11.52 -14.71
CA ALA A 34 13.10 11.56 -13.32
C ALA A 34 11.62 11.98 -13.20
N LEU A 35 11.18 12.96 -14.00
CA LEU A 35 9.78 13.38 -14.05
C LEU A 35 8.88 12.25 -14.58
N SER A 36 9.31 11.55 -15.63
CA SER A 36 8.57 10.39 -16.19
C SER A 36 8.40 9.27 -15.16
N ASP A 37 9.44 8.96 -14.39
CA ASP A 37 9.40 7.94 -13.34
C ASP A 37 8.45 8.32 -12.20
N LEU A 38 8.39 9.61 -11.84
CA LEU A 38 7.43 10.12 -10.86
C LEU A 38 6.00 10.03 -11.37
N MET A 39 5.75 10.44 -12.62
CA MET A 39 4.41 10.37 -13.23
C MET A 39 3.91 8.92 -13.36
N THR A 40 4.79 7.98 -13.70
CA THR A 40 4.46 6.55 -13.77
C THR A 40 4.03 6.01 -12.40
N ARG A 41 4.78 6.35 -11.34
CA ARG A 41 4.43 5.99 -9.96
C ARG A 41 3.12 6.62 -9.51
N LEU A 42 2.92 7.91 -9.81
CA LEU A 42 1.70 8.64 -9.49
C LEU A 42 0.47 8.02 -10.14
N GLN A 43 0.54 7.60 -11.41
CA GLN A 43 -0.58 6.96 -12.07
C GLN A 43 -0.96 5.63 -11.41
N LEU A 44 0.02 4.82 -11.01
CA LEU A 44 -0.23 3.58 -10.28
C LEU A 44 -0.86 3.86 -8.91
N GLN A 45 -0.30 4.79 -8.13
CA GLN A 45 -0.79 5.14 -6.80
C GLN A 45 -2.19 5.76 -6.84
N HIS A 46 -2.44 6.65 -7.81
CA HIS A 46 -3.75 7.23 -8.07
C HIS A 46 -4.79 6.12 -8.35
N ALA A 47 -4.43 5.11 -9.13
CA ALA A 47 -5.33 3.99 -9.39
C ALA A 47 -5.55 3.11 -8.13
N LYS A 48 -4.50 2.82 -7.37
CA LYS A 48 -4.59 2.03 -6.12
C LYS A 48 -5.46 2.74 -5.06
N LEU A 49 -5.28 4.05 -4.93
CA LEU A 49 -6.05 4.90 -4.01
C LEU A 49 -7.55 4.79 -4.27
N TRP A 50 -7.98 4.78 -5.53
CA TRP A 50 -9.41 4.64 -5.88
C TRP A 50 -10.01 3.38 -5.29
N PHE A 51 -9.40 2.23 -5.56
CA PHE A 51 -9.94 0.95 -5.09
C PHE A 51 -9.87 0.84 -3.57
N ALA A 52 -8.79 1.30 -2.95
CA ALA A 52 -8.66 1.34 -1.49
C ALA A 52 -9.80 2.15 -0.84
N GLY A 53 -10.05 3.38 -1.31
CA GLY A 53 -11.11 4.22 -0.74
C GLY A 53 -12.52 3.77 -1.09
N LYS A 54 -12.74 3.21 -2.29
CA LYS A 54 -14.05 2.64 -2.69
C LYS A 54 -14.42 1.41 -1.87
N LEU A 55 -13.44 0.60 -1.50
CA LEU A 55 -13.60 -0.62 -0.70
C LEU A 55 -13.35 -0.38 0.80
N SER A 56 -13.30 0.88 1.23
CA SER A 56 -13.13 1.25 2.64
C SER A 56 -11.86 0.71 3.31
N ASN A 57 -10.83 0.34 2.54
CA ASN A 57 -9.50 0.07 3.08
C ASN A 57 -8.79 1.41 3.36
N TRP A 58 -9.19 2.04 4.46
CA TRP A 58 -8.74 3.38 4.85
C TRP A 58 -7.25 3.46 5.17
N SER A 59 -6.66 2.36 5.66
CA SER A 59 -5.22 2.27 5.90
C SER A 59 -4.44 2.32 4.59
N LEU A 60 -4.84 1.52 3.59
CA LEU A 60 -4.23 1.57 2.26
C LEU A 60 -4.51 2.92 1.58
N ALA A 61 -5.72 3.46 1.69
CA ALA A 61 -6.03 4.77 1.13
C ALA A 61 -5.16 5.88 1.74
N SER A 62 -4.93 5.83 3.07
CA SER A 62 -4.04 6.76 3.79
C SER A 62 -2.59 6.62 3.34
N TYR A 63 -2.12 5.39 3.14
CA TYR A 63 -0.79 5.11 2.60
C TYR A 63 -0.62 5.70 1.19
N GLU A 64 -1.54 5.39 0.27
CA GLU A 64 -1.44 5.85 -1.12
C GLU A 64 -1.52 7.37 -1.25
N ILE A 65 -2.40 8.06 -0.50
CA ILE A 65 -2.51 9.52 -0.59
C ILE A 65 -1.23 10.21 -0.09
N GLN A 66 -0.58 9.71 0.96
CA GLN A 66 0.69 10.26 1.44
C GLN A 66 1.79 10.15 0.38
N HIS A 67 1.86 9.01 -0.31
CA HIS A 67 2.83 8.82 -1.38
C HIS A 67 2.54 9.65 -2.62
N ILE A 68 1.26 9.85 -2.97
CA ILE A 68 0.87 10.77 -4.04
C ILE A 68 1.30 12.20 -3.71
N GLU A 69 1.09 12.66 -2.47
CA GLU A 69 1.51 13.99 -2.02
C GLU A 69 3.02 14.19 -2.15
N ALA A 70 3.80 13.22 -1.66
CA ALA A 70 5.27 13.27 -1.74
C ALA A 70 5.76 13.27 -3.20
N ASN A 71 5.19 12.42 -4.06
CA ASN A 71 5.59 12.34 -5.46
C ASN A 71 5.16 13.57 -6.28
N LEU A 72 4.02 14.18 -5.97
CA LEU A 72 3.60 15.44 -6.59
C LEU A 72 4.49 16.60 -6.16
N GLU A 73 4.89 16.65 -4.88
CA GLU A 73 5.87 17.65 -4.42
C GLU A 73 7.22 17.49 -5.13
N ALA A 74 7.70 16.25 -5.25
CA ALA A 74 8.94 15.94 -5.98
C ALA A 74 8.84 16.32 -7.47
N ALA A 75 7.71 16.03 -8.13
CA ALA A 75 7.48 16.39 -9.52
C ALA A 75 7.46 17.92 -9.72
N GLY A 76 6.82 18.66 -8.81
CA GLY A 76 6.79 20.12 -8.84
C GLY A 76 8.18 20.76 -8.79
N LYS A 77 9.16 20.13 -8.15
CA LYS A 77 10.56 20.60 -8.09
C LYS A 77 11.32 20.42 -9.42
N LEU A 78 10.84 19.54 -10.30
CA LEU A 78 11.46 19.24 -11.60
C LEU A 78 10.86 20.05 -12.76
N MET A 79 9.76 20.76 -12.52
CA MET A 79 9.03 21.49 -13.57
C MET A 79 9.37 22.99 -13.54
N PRO A 80 9.48 23.66 -14.70
CA PRO A 80 9.77 25.08 -14.77
C PRO A 80 8.63 25.92 -14.18
N ALA A 81 8.98 26.98 -13.45
CA ALA A 81 8.00 27.93 -12.92
C ALA A 81 7.38 28.80 -14.04
N PRO A 82 6.13 29.29 -13.86
CA PRO A 82 5.24 29.06 -12.72
C PRO A 82 4.31 27.86 -12.96
N LEU A 83 4.45 26.82 -12.13
CA LEU A 83 3.46 25.75 -12.07
C LEU A 83 2.43 26.04 -10.97
N ARG A 84 1.14 25.99 -11.32
CA ARG A 84 0.04 26.17 -10.35
C ARG A 84 -0.21 24.86 -9.59
N ILE A 85 0.62 24.53 -8.61
CA ILE A 85 0.44 23.32 -7.78
C ILE A 85 -0.57 23.50 -6.63
N ASP A 86 -0.96 24.73 -6.31
CA ASP A 86 -1.81 25.01 -5.15
C ASP A 86 -3.23 24.41 -5.25
N PRO A 87 -3.93 24.45 -6.40
CA PRO A 87 -5.20 23.75 -6.56
C PRO A 87 -5.09 22.23 -6.31
N ALA A 88 -3.97 21.61 -6.72
CA ALA A 88 -3.71 20.20 -6.43
C ALA A 88 -3.59 19.93 -4.92
N LYS A 89 -2.94 20.81 -4.16
CA LYS A 89 -2.84 20.69 -2.69
C LYS A 89 -4.22 20.72 -2.03
N ASP A 90 -5.13 21.55 -2.50
CA ASP A 90 -6.49 21.63 -1.97
C ASP A 90 -7.27 20.34 -2.24
N GLN A 91 -7.17 19.77 -3.45
CA GLN A 91 -7.81 18.49 -3.76
C GLN A 91 -7.21 17.33 -2.95
N LEU A 92 -5.89 17.30 -2.76
CA LEU A 92 -5.22 16.31 -1.90
C LEU A 92 -5.72 16.40 -0.46
N ARG A 93 -5.88 17.61 0.08
CA ARG A 93 -6.45 17.83 1.41
C ARG A 93 -7.89 17.32 1.51
N ALA A 94 -8.73 17.58 0.51
CA ALA A 94 -10.11 17.09 0.48
C ALA A 94 -10.18 15.56 0.47
N VAL A 95 -9.31 14.90 -0.31
CA VAL A 95 -9.19 13.43 -0.33
C VAL A 95 -8.77 12.92 1.05
N ARG A 96 -7.74 13.52 1.67
CA ARG A 96 -7.27 13.14 3.00
C ARG A 96 -8.35 13.27 4.06
N GLN A 97 -9.12 14.36 4.04
CA GLN A 97 -10.24 14.56 4.97
C GLN A 97 -11.32 13.48 4.79
N ALA A 98 -11.67 13.14 3.55
CA ALA A 98 -12.65 12.09 3.28
C ALA A 98 -12.19 10.70 3.76
N ILE A 99 -10.88 10.40 3.63
CA ILE A 99 -10.26 9.17 4.15
C ILE A 99 -10.32 9.16 5.68
N GLN A 100 -9.93 10.26 6.35
CA GLN A 100 -9.99 10.39 7.81
C GLN A 100 -11.41 10.23 8.35
N GLN A 101 -12.40 10.76 7.63
CA GLN A 101 -13.83 10.64 7.96
C GLN A 101 -14.43 9.28 7.57
N LYS A 102 -13.66 8.40 6.92
CA LYS A 102 -14.11 7.09 6.41
C LYS A 102 -15.39 7.20 5.56
N ASN A 103 -15.48 8.26 4.75
CA ASN A 103 -16.70 8.63 4.03
C ASN A 103 -16.56 8.34 2.53
N VAL A 104 -17.09 7.20 2.07
CA VAL A 104 -16.98 6.75 0.66
C VAL A 104 -17.58 7.75 -0.34
N PRO A 105 -18.79 8.33 -0.12
CA PRO A 105 -19.31 9.37 -1.00
C PRO A 105 -18.42 10.61 -1.11
N ALA A 106 -17.94 11.13 0.02
CA ALA A 106 -17.04 12.29 0.06
C ALA A 106 -15.70 11.97 -0.63
N PHE A 107 -15.16 10.77 -0.39
CA PHE A 107 -13.93 10.29 -1.02
C PHE A 107 -14.08 10.21 -2.53
N THR A 108 -15.18 9.62 -3.01
CA THR A 108 -15.46 9.48 -4.45
C THR A 108 -15.48 10.84 -5.13
N LYS A 109 -16.16 11.83 -4.53
CA LYS A 109 -16.23 13.21 -5.04
C LYS A 109 -14.85 13.88 -5.06
N ALA A 110 -14.12 13.81 -3.94
CA ALA A 110 -12.79 14.43 -3.82
C ALA A 110 -11.78 13.80 -4.79
N TYR A 111 -11.83 12.48 -4.97
CA TYR A 111 -10.97 11.75 -5.90
C TYR A 111 -11.23 12.16 -7.36
N SER A 112 -12.50 12.29 -7.77
CA SER A 112 -12.82 12.80 -9.11
C SER A 112 -12.31 14.22 -9.32
N ALA A 113 -12.41 15.09 -8.31
CA ALA A 113 -11.86 16.44 -8.38
C ALA A 113 -10.32 16.45 -8.48
N LEU A 114 -9.63 15.61 -7.72
CA LEU A 114 -8.18 15.40 -7.85
C LEU A 114 -7.81 14.91 -9.27
N THR A 115 -8.59 14.00 -9.83
CA THR A 115 -8.36 13.46 -11.19
C THR A 115 -8.48 14.55 -12.25
N ASN A 116 -9.46 15.45 -12.11
CA ASN A 116 -9.61 16.61 -12.98
C ASN A 116 -8.41 17.58 -12.85
N GLU A 117 -7.87 17.73 -11.64
CA GLU A 117 -6.68 18.55 -11.41
C GLU A 117 -5.40 17.94 -12.00
N CYS A 118 -5.22 16.61 -11.93
CA CYS A 118 -4.15 15.93 -12.66
C CYS A 118 -4.21 16.28 -14.16
N ASN A 119 -5.40 16.21 -14.75
CA ASN A 119 -5.61 16.56 -16.16
C ASN A 119 -5.41 18.05 -16.46
N SER A 120 -5.73 18.93 -15.52
CA SER A 120 -5.44 20.38 -15.64
C SER A 120 -3.95 20.62 -15.77
N CYS A 121 -3.16 20.02 -14.87
CA CYS A 121 -1.69 20.08 -14.91
C CYS A 121 -1.11 19.49 -16.20
N HIS A 122 -1.59 18.32 -16.64
CA HIS A 122 -1.13 17.70 -17.87
C HIS A 122 -1.37 18.58 -19.10
N ARG A 123 -2.55 19.23 -19.21
CA ARG A 123 -2.82 20.18 -20.31
C ARG A 123 -1.91 21.40 -20.24
N ALA A 124 -1.76 22.00 -19.06
CA ALA A 124 -0.91 23.18 -18.87
C ALA A 124 0.57 22.89 -19.15
N GLY A 125 1.04 21.67 -18.85
CA GLY A 125 2.40 21.21 -19.10
C GLY A 125 2.68 20.73 -20.53
N GLY A 126 1.70 20.78 -21.44
CA GLY A 126 1.87 20.30 -22.83
C GLY A 126 1.73 18.79 -23.01
N TYR A 127 1.27 18.07 -21.98
CA TYR A 127 1.04 16.62 -21.96
C TYR A 127 -0.44 16.25 -22.10
N ALA A 128 -1.23 17.04 -22.84
CA ALA A 128 -2.68 16.85 -22.96
C ALA A 128 -3.09 15.47 -23.53
N SER A 129 -2.20 14.79 -24.26
CA SER A 129 -2.40 13.42 -24.74
C SER A 129 -2.43 12.38 -23.62
N ILE A 130 -1.87 12.69 -22.45
CA ILE A 130 -1.91 11.85 -21.24
C ILE A 130 -3.12 12.27 -20.42
N THR A 131 -4.30 11.79 -20.80
CA THR A 131 -5.53 12.05 -20.04
C THR A 131 -5.78 10.92 -19.03
N ILE A 132 -5.85 11.29 -17.74
CA ILE A 132 -6.16 10.41 -16.63
C ILE A 132 -7.68 10.28 -16.48
N GLN A 133 -8.14 9.08 -16.17
CA GLN A 133 -9.54 8.80 -15.83
C GLN A 133 -9.64 8.08 -14.49
N VAL A 134 -10.83 8.09 -13.90
CA VAL A 134 -11.13 7.19 -12.78
C VAL A 134 -11.00 5.75 -13.28
N PRO A 135 -10.20 4.89 -12.64
CA PRO A 135 -9.97 3.54 -13.13
C PRO A 135 -11.24 2.67 -12.98
N VAL A 136 -11.51 1.89 -14.01
CA VAL A 136 -12.67 0.97 -14.07
C VAL A 136 -12.31 -0.48 -13.76
N ARG A 137 -11.01 -0.79 -13.64
CA ARG A 137 -10.48 -2.11 -13.23
C ARG A 137 -9.27 -1.92 -12.33
N PRO A 138 -8.97 -2.86 -11.41
CA PRO A 138 -7.78 -2.81 -10.58
C PRO A 138 -6.51 -2.65 -11.42
N PRO A 139 -5.55 -1.79 -11.01
CA PRO A 139 -4.33 -1.55 -11.77
C PRO A 139 -3.36 -2.73 -11.73
N VAL A 140 -3.51 -3.62 -10.76
CA VAL A 140 -2.73 -4.84 -10.57
C VAL A 140 -3.66 -5.97 -10.15
N THR A 141 -3.36 -7.20 -10.59
CA THR A 141 -4.19 -8.38 -10.33
C THR A 141 -3.75 -9.18 -9.10
N ASN A 142 -2.59 -8.84 -8.53
CA ASN A 142 -1.95 -9.54 -7.42
C ASN A 142 -2.04 -8.77 -6.09
N GLN A 143 -2.98 -7.84 -5.96
CA GLN A 143 -3.23 -7.09 -4.73
C GLN A 143 -4.72 -7.06 -4.40
N LEU A 144 -5.05 -7.37 -3.14
CA LEU A 144 -6.38 -7.15 -2.57
C LEU A 144 -6.52 -5.69 -2.14
N PHE A 145 -7.66 -5.08 -2.46
CA PHE A 145 -7.96 -3.68 -2.11
C PHE A 145 -8.99 -3.53 -0.99
N VAL A 146 -9.62 -4.64 -0.55
CA VAL A 146 -10.36 -4.70 0.71
C VAL A 146 -9.38 -4.71 1.89
N ASP A 147 -9.84 -4.37 3.08
CA ASP A 147 -9.08 -4.58 4.31
C ASP A 147 -9.34 -6.00 4.81
N GLN A 148 -8.49 -6.95 4.37
CA GLN A 148 -8.63 -8.38 4.67
C GLN A 148 -8.75 -8.68 6.17
N VAL A 149 -8.05 -7.92 7.02
CA VAL A 149 -8.07 -8.10 8.47
C VAL A 149 -9.40 -7.62 9.07
N THR A 150 -9.91 -6.49 8.59
CA THR A 150 -11.21 -5.98 9.01
C THR A 150 -12.34 -6.92 8.56
N GLU A 151 -12.29 -7.43 7.32
CA GLU A 151 -13.26 -8.42 6.83
C GLU A 151 -13.19 -9.72 7.65
N GLY A 152 -11.98 -10.23 7.92
CA GLY A 152 -11.76 -11.41 8.75
C GLY A 152 -12.28 -11.28 10.17
N ARG A 153 -12.11 -10.11 10.78
CA ARG A 153 -12.68 -9.80 12.09
C ARG A 153 -14.21 -9.79 12.03
N ALA A 154 -14.81 -9.12 11.05
CA ALA A 154 -16.26 -9.05 10.91
C ALA A 154 -16.87 -10.44 10.70
N LEU A 155 -16.22 -11.27 9.87
CA LEU A 155 -16.60 -12.64 9.63
C LEU A 155 -16.45 -13.51 10.89
N ALA A 156 -15.36 -13.38 11.64
CA ALA A 156 -15.16 -14.06 12.91
C ALA A 156 -16.27 -13.71 13.93
N HIS A 157 -16.65 -12.43 14.03
CA HIS A 157 -17.78 -12.02 14.88
C HIS A 157 -19.08 -12.71 14.44
N ALA A 158 -19.40 -12.67 13.15
CA ALA A 158 -20.65 -13.20 12.63
C ALA A 158 -20.75 -14.73 12.73
N SER A 159 -19.65 -15.45 12.45
CA SER A 159 -19.63 -16.92 12.35
C SER A 159 -19.20 -17.61 13.64
N CYS A 160 -18.33 -16.99 14.43
CA CYS A 160 -17.72 -17.61 15.61
C CYS A 160 -18.19 -16.98 16.94
N GLY A 161 -18.64 -15.73 16.92
CA GLY A 161 -19.12 -14.98 18.10
C GLY A 161 -20.21 -15.65 18.96
N PRO A 162 -21.12 -16.49 18.42
CA PRO A 162 -22.08 -17.22 19.26
C PRO A 162 -21.44 -18.16 20.29
N CYS A 163 -20.22 -18.63 20.03
CA CYS A 163 -19.52 -19.61 20.88
C CYS A 163 -18.18 -19.08 21.42
N HIS A 164 -17.46 -18.31 20.61
CA HIS A 164 -16.14 -17.76 20.95
C HIS A 164 -16.23 -16.30 21.36
N ILE A 165 -15.33 -15.89 22.26
CA ILE A 165 -15.08 -14.48 22.51
C ILE A 165 -14.13 -13.98 21.40
N VAL A 166 -14.61 -13.01 20.62
CA VAL A 166 -13.84 -12.29 19.60
C VAL A 166 -13.60 -10.87 20.09
N GLU A 167 -12.36 -10.40 20.04
CA GLU A 167 -11.95 -9.13 20.64
C GLU A 167 -12.70 -7.93 20.02
N ASP A 168 -12.99 -6.92 20.86
CA ASP A 168 -13.78 -5.72 20.53
C ASP A 168 -15.29 -5.97 20.25
N ALA A 169 -15.81 -7.19 20.48
CA ALA A 169 -17.25 -7.44 20.52
C ALA A 169 -17.87 -6.61 21.67
N ALA A 170 -18.67 -5.61 21.33
CA ALA A 170 -19.47 -4.91 22.32
C ALA A 170 -20.48 -5.88 22.98
N LYS A 171 -20.11 -6.38 24.17
CA LYS A 171 -21.03 -6.74 25.27
C LYS A 171 -22.13 -7.77 24.97
N GLU A 172 -21.86 -8.85 24.25
CA GLU A 172 -22.67 -10.07 24.39
C GLU A 172 -21.78 -11.23 24.80
N SER A 173 -22.09 -11.83 25.96
CA SER A 173 -21.46 -13.08 26.37
C SER A 173 -21.87 -14.17 25.39
N PRO A 174 -20.94 -15.05 24.94
CA PRO A 174 -21.30 -16.16 24.09
C PRO A 174 -22.48 -16.96 24.64
N ALA A 175 -23.35 -17.44 23.76
CA ALA A 175 -24.52 -18.21 24.15
C ALA A 175 -24.12 -19.58 24.77
N SER A 176 -22.97 -20.13 24.36
CA SER A 176 -22.40 -21.35 24.92
C SER A 176 -21.97 -21.16 26.38
N ARG A 177 -22.33 -22.11 27.25
CA ARG A 177 -21.90 -22.14 28.66
C ARG A 177 -21.28 -23.51 29.00
N PRO A 178 -19.98 -23.57 29.39
CA PRO A 178 -19.02 -22.46 29.38
C PRO A 178 -18.72 -21.97 27.95
N PRO A 179 -18.25 -20.72 27.78
CA PRO A 179 -17.85 -20.23 26.47
C PRO A 179 -16.70 -21.05 25.89
N ALA A 180 -16.64 -21.14 24.56
CA ALA A 180 -15.44 -21.65 23.91
C ALA A 180 -14.27 -20.67 24.16
N PRO A 181 -13.01 -21.15 24.07
CA PRO A 181 -11.83 -20.31 24.29
C PRO A 181 -11.84 -19.04 23.44
N SER A 182 -11.38 -17.92 24.00
CA SER A 182 -11.29 -16.66 23.24
C SER A 182 -10.30 -16.76 22.10
N PHE A 183 -10.42 -15.88 21.11
CA PHE A 183 -9.45 -15.82 20.02
C PHE A 183 -8.07 -15.43 20.54
N LEU A 184 -7.98 -14.51 21.50
CA LEU A 184 -6.74 -14.17 22.18
C LEU A 184 -6.14 -15.38 22.94
N GLU A 185 -6.94 -16.21 23.58
CA GLU A 185 -6.46 -17.46 24.20
C GLU A 185 -5.95 -18.44 23.14
N ILE A 186 -6.62 -18.55 21.99
CA ILE A 186 -6.23 -19.45 20.90
C ILE A 186 -4.89 -19.03 20.29
N VAL A 187 -4.73 -17.75 19.92
CA VAL A 187 -3.52 -17.25 19.25
C VAL A 187 -2.29 -17.25 20.16
N ASN A 188 -2.49 -17.23 21.49
CA ASN A 188 -1.42 -17.30 22.48
C ASN A 188 -1.01 -18.74 22.85
N ARG A 189 -1.65 -19.77 22.29
CA ARG A 189 -1.20 -21.16 22.51
C ARG A 189 0.16 -21.39 21.86
N PRO A 190 1.08 -22.14 22.49
CA PRO A 190 2.34 -22.53 21.86
C PRO A 190 2.16 -23.28 20.54
N SER A 191 1.03 -23.98 20.39
CA SER A 191 0.66 -24.73 19.18
C SER A 191 -0.04 -23.90 18.11
N PHE A 192 -0.17 -22.58 18.26
CA PHE A 192 -0.85 -21.78 17.24
C PHE A 192 -0.01 -21.68 15.96
N SER A 193 -0.62 -22.10 14.85
CA SER A 193 -0.09 -22.03 13.48
C SER A 193 -1.21 -21.62 12.53
N ALA A 194 -0.92 -20.68 11.62
CA ALA A 194 -1.87 -20.26 10.60
C ALA A 194 -2.33 -21.43 9.71
N ASP A 195 -1.40 -22.31 9.34
CA ASP A 195 -1.70 -23.48 8.50
C ASP A 195 -2.56 -24.52 9.22
N ASP A 196 -2.30 -24.73 10.52
CA ASP A 196 -3.14 -25.62 11.33
C ASP A 196 -4.54 -25.04 11.49
N ILE A 197 -4.68 -23.71 11.62
CA ILE A 197 -6.00 -23.06 11.64
C ILE A 197 -6.71 -23.19 10.29
N ARG A 198 -6.02 -23.02 9.15
CA ARG A 198 -6.61 -23.25 7.82
C ARG A 198 -7.12 -24.68 7.68
N GLN A 199 -6.29 -25.66 8.02
CA GLN A 199 -6.66 -27.07 7.97
C GLN A 199 -7.81 -27.38 8.93
N PHE A 200 -7.79 -26.77 10.11
CA PHE A 200 -8.84 -26.91 11.09
C PHE A 200 -10.16 -26.39 10.52
N LEU A 201 -10.27 -25.10 10.16
CA LEU A 201 -11.51 -24.45 9.72
C LEU A 201 -12.15 -25.08 8.46
N THR A 202 -11.38 -25.82 7.66
CA THR A 202 -11.86 -26.54 6.46
C THR A 202 -12.31 -27.97 6.76
N SER A 203 -12.05 -28.50 7.95
CA SER A 203 -12.38 -29.88 8.34
C SER A 203 -13.78 -30.04 8.95
N SER A 204 -14.28 -31.28 9.00
CA SER A 204 -15.64 -31.60 9.50
C SER A 204 -15.76 -31.81 11.02
N HIS A 205 -14.75 -31.39 11.81
CA HIS A 205 -14.70 -31.38 13.28
C HIS A 205 -15.56 -32.42 14.03
N ARG A 206 -15.15 -33.69 14.04
CA ARG A 206 -15.74 -34.72 14.92
C ARG A 206 -14.88 -34.88 16.18
N ARG A 207 -15.12 -34.03 17.19
CA ARG A 207 -14.57 -34.02 18.57
C ARG A 207 -13.28 -33.21 18.80
N LEU A 208 -13.42 -32.10 19.52
CA LEU A 208 -12.33 -31.38 20.20
C LEU A 208 -12.05 -31.95 21.61
N GLY A 209 -12.95 -32.82 22.10
CA GLY A 209 -12.90 -33.50 23.39
C GLY A 209 -14.20 -34.28 23.64
N PRO A 210 -14.37 -34.91 24.81
CA PRO A 210 -15.59 -35.67 25.15
C PRO A 210 -16.86 -34.82 25.11
N ASP A 211 -16.76 -33.54 25.51
CA ASP A 211 -17.89 -32.61 25.64
C ASP A 211 -17.71 -31.30 24.82
N GLN A 212 -16.66 -31.23 23.98
CA GLN A 212 -16.38 -30.06 23.13
C GLN A 212 -16.52 -30.44 21.65
N ALA A 213 -17.51 -29.83 21.01
CA ALA A 213 -17.70 -29.91 19.57
C ALA A 213 -17.80 -28.50 19.00
N MET A 214 -16.88 -28.16 18.10
CA MET A 214 -17.05 -26.99 17.22
C MET A 214 -17.68 -27.50 15.93
N PRO A 215 -18.83 -26.96 15.48
CA PRO A 215 -19.40 -27.34 14.21
C PRO A 215 -18.49 -26.89 13.05
N ASN A 216 -18.58 -27.58 11.91
CA ASN A 216 -17.92 -27.10 10.69
C ASN A 216 -18.56 -25.75 10.28
N PRO A 217 -17.78 -24.65 10.20
CA PRO A 217 -18.32 -23.32 9.92
C PRO A 217 -18.72 -23.12 8.44
N ARG A 218 -18.38 -24.08 7.56
CA ARG A 218 -18.72 -24.08 6.11
C ARG A 218 -18.30 -22.80 5.40
N LEU A 219 -17.07 -22.37 5.67
CA LEU A 219 -16.46 -21.18 5.07
C LEU A 219 -15.86 -21.52 3.70
N ALA A 220 -15.89 -20.55 2.80
CA ALA A 220 -15.09 -20.59 1.56
C ALA A 220 -13.60 -20.39 1.87
N GLU A 221 -12.71 -20.77 0.95
CA GLU A 221 -11.25 -20.63 1.16
C GLU A 221 -10.84 -19.19 1.47
N TYR A 222 -11.33 -18.20 0.72
CA TYR A 222 -11.01 -16.79 0.98
C TYR A 222 -11.48 -16.30 2.35
N GLN A 223 -12.60 -16.82 2.85
CA GLN A 223 -13.14 -16.51 4.17
C GLN A 223 -12.26 -17.09 5.28
N VAL A 224 -11.70 -18.28 5.06
CA VAL A 224 -10.70 -18.87 5.97
C VAL A 224 -9.46 -17.99 6.01
N ASP A 225 -8.96 -17.54 4.86
CA ASP A 225 -7.78 -16.66 4.81
C ASP A 225 -8.01 -15.30 5.47
N GLU A 226 -9.21 -14.72 5.34
CA GLU A 226 -9.61 -13.51 6.07
C GLU A 226 -9.54 -13.71 7.59
N ILE A 227 -10.15 -14.78 8.12
CA ILE A 227 -10.10 -15.10 9.56
C ILE A 227 -8.66 -15.34 10.02
N VAL A 228 -7.87 -16.09 9.25
CA VAL A 228 -6.47 -16.38 9.59
C VAL A 228 -5.65 -15.09 9.63
N ALA A 229 -5.79 -14.21 8.64
CA ALA A 229 -5.11 -12.92 8.64
C ALA A 229 -5.47 -12.10 9.89
N TYR A 230 -6.74 -12.07 10.28
CA TYR A 230 -7.16 -11.43 11.53
C TYR A 230 -6.49 -12.06 12.76
N LEU A 231 -6.49 -13.39 12.90
CA LEU A 231 -5.84 -14.08 14.02
C LEU A 231 -4.32 -13.82 14.07
N GLU A 232 -3.65 -13.74 12.93
CA GLU A 232 -2.24 -13.38 12.86
C GLU A 232 -1.98 -11.95 13.38
N THR A 233 -2.86 -10.99 13.06
CA THR A 233 -2.74 -9.63 13.63
C THR A 233 -2.98 -9.59 15.13
N LEU A 234 -3.91 -10.39 15.65
CA LEU A 234 -4.11 -10.52 17.09
C LEU A 234 -2.86 -11.07 17.79
N ARG A 235 -2.20 -12.07 17.17
CA ARG A 235 -0.96 -12.65 17.70
C ARG A 235 0.20 -11.65 17.70
N ALA A 236 0.32 -10.86 16.63
CA ALA A 236 1.37 -9.85 16.51
C ALA A 236 1.25 -8.72 17.56
N GLY A 237 0.04 -8.50 18.08
CA GLY A 237 -0.25 -7.40 19.00
C GLY A 237 -0.36 -6.05 18.27
N PRO A 238 -0.62 -4.94 19.00
CA PRO A 238 -0.63 -3.61 18.40
C PRO A 238 0.72 -3.31 17.75
N LEU A 239 0.71 -2.90 16.47
CA LEU A 239 1.88 -2.29 15.85
C LEU A 239 2.16 -0.97 16.59
N HIS A 240 3.28 -0.91 17.31
CA HIS A 240 3.79 0.30 17.95
C HIS A 240 4.30 1.32 16.94
#